data_AF-A0A654IEV6-F1
#
_entry.id   AF-A0A654IEV6-F1
#
_cell.length_a   1.000
_cell.length_b   1.000
_cell.length_c   1.000
_cell.angle_alpha   90.00
_cell.angle_beta   90.00
_cell.angle_gamma   90.00
#
_symmetry.space_group_name_H-M   'P 1'
#
loop_
_entity.id
_entity.type
_entity.pdbx_description
1 polymer ?
#
loop_
_entity_poly.entity_id
_entity_poly.type
_entity_poly.pdbx_seq_one_letter_code
_entity_poly.pdbx_strand_id
1 'polypeptide(L)'
;MSKFHSIPLEHQDLLSYAWIAFDELLKVYQTKNIKKKFVWSVIDAVSWKCTDVCAKYINNRHKILNMSLANSNISLEILENIPAETYKEFNYVIFEMVEIYFKKHKNKLAKPVFEMYLDNVPKKQIFTKFNISRNKFKKIIDDTINDLRTIIGPFLD
;
A
#
# COMPACT_ATOMS: atom_id res chain seq x y z
N MET A 1 -11.40 15.23 -36.91
CA MET A 1 -11.75 14.22 -35.88
C MET A 1 -10.61 14.13 -34.90
N SER A 2 -10.72 14.76 -33.72
CA SER A 2 -9.73 14.57 -32.67
C SER A 2 -9.77 13.11 -32.22
N LYS A 3 -8.61 12.47 -32.14
CA LYS A 3 -8.52 11.14 -31.52
C LYS A 3 -8.75 11.35 -30.03
N PHE A 4 -9.84 10.80 -29.50
CA PHE A 4 -10.17 10.90 -28.08
C PHE A 4 -9.12 10.14 -27.25
N HIS A 5 -8.60 10.77 -26.20
CA HIS A 5 -7.64 10.18 -25.28
C HIS A 5 -8.39 9.26 -24.32
N SER A 6 -7.89 8.03 -24.13
CA SER A 6 -8.46 7.12 -23.15
C SER A 6 -8.07 7.52 -21.72
N ILE A 7 -9.02 7.51 -20.78
CA ILE A 7 -8.72 7.70 -19.34
C ILE A 7 -7.62 6.71 -18.96
N PRO A 8 -6.43 7.17 -18.58
CA PRO A 8 -5.30 6.29 -18.30
C PRO A 8 -5.67 5.34 -17.15
N LEU A 9 -5.22 4.10 -17.24
CA LEU A 9 -5.37 3.17 -16.13
C LEU A 9 -4.48 3.66 -14.98
N GLU A 10 -5.07 3.99 -13.83
CA GLU A 10 -4.34 4.57 -12.73
C GLU A 10 -3.70 3.50 -11.83
N HIS A 11 -2.70 3.92 -11.06
CA HIS A 11 -2.09 3.04 -10.07
C HIS A 11 -3.13 2.50 -9.05
N GLN A 12 -4.12 3.32 -8.68
CA GLN A 12 -5.17 2.92 -7.73
C GLN A 12 -6.08 1.81 -8.29
N ASP A 13 -6.35 1.82 -9.59
CA ASP A 13 -7.09 0.74 -10.26
C ASP A 13 -6.34 -0.59 -10.11
N LEU A 14 -5.05 -0.59 -10.43
CA LEU A 14 -4.19 -1.77 -10.31
C LEU A 14 -4.04 -2.25 -8.86
N LEU A 15 -3.99 -1.32 -7.91
CA LEU A 15 -3.91 -1.66 -6.49
C LEU A 15 -5.19 -2.37 -6.01
N SER A 16 -6.36 -1.93 -6.49
CA SER A 16 -7.64 -2.59 -6.21
C SER A 16 -7.67 -4.02 -6.77
N TYR A 17 -7.22 -4.20 -8.02
CA TYR A 17 -7.12 -5.54 -8.62
C TYR A 17 -6.08 -6.43 -7.95
N ALA A 18 -4.98 -5.87 -7.43
CA ALA A 18 -3.98 -6.60 -6.66
C ALA A 18 -4.58 -7.17 -5.37
N TRP A 19 -5.38 -6.39 -4.64
CA TRP A 19 -6.07 -6.88 -3.45
C TRP A 19 -7.08 -7.98 -3.75
N ILE A 20 -7.83 -7.86 -4.86
CA ILE A 20 -8.75 -8.91 -5.31
C ILE A 20 -7.99 -10.20 -5.60
N ALA A 21 -6.87 -10.12 -6.33
CA ALA A 21 -6.04 -11.29 -6.65
C ALA A 21 -5.46 -11.96 -5.39
N PHE A 22 -5.10 -11.15 -4.39
CA PHE A 22 -4.61 -11.64 -3.11
C PHE A 22 -5.69 -12.40 -2.33
N ASP A 23 -6.90 -11.84 -2.22
CA ASP A 23 -8.03 -12.50 -1.55
C ASP A 23 -8.46 -13.81 -2.25
N GLU A 24 -8.51 -13.78 -3.59
CA GLU A 24 -8.75 -14.98 -4.41
C GLU A 24 -7.68 -16.06 -4.14
N LEU A 25 -6.40 -15.67 -4.08
CA LEU A 25 -5.33 -16.61 -3.80
C LEU A 25 -5.43 -17.19 -2.38
N LEU A 26 -5.73 -16.37 -1.37
CA LEU A 26 -5.83 -16.81 0.02
C LEU A 26 -6.84 -17.96 0.18
N LYS A 27 -8.02 -17.82 -0.44
CA LYS A 27 -9.09 -18.84 -0.43
C LYS A 27 -8.65 -20.18 -1.01
N VAL A 28 -7.73 -20.14 -1.99
CA VAL A 28 -7.34 -21.30 -2.77
C VAL A 28 -6.00 -21.90 -2.32
N TYR A 29 -5.13 -21.10 -1.71
CA TYR A 29 -3.78 -21.50 -1.35
C TYR A 29 -3.77 -22.58 -0.26
N GLN A 30 -4.62 -22.44 0.75
CA GLN A 30 -4.76 -23.41 1.84
C GLN A 30 -5.45 -24.71 1.36
N THR A 31 -6.42 -24.59 0.45
CA THR A 31 -7.22 -25.72 -0.02
C THR A 31 -6.51 -26.57 -1.07
N LYS A 32 -5.67 -25.97 -1.93
CA LYS A 32 -5.00 -26.67 -3.05
C LYS A 32 -3.59 -27.18 -2.76
N ASN A 33 -3.14 -27.12 -1.51
CA ASN A 33 -1.82 -27.61 -1.06
C ASN A 33 -0.67 -27.17 -2.00
N ILE A 34 -0.64 -25.86 -2.30
CA ILE A 34 0.29 -25.28 -3.27
C ILE A 34 1.73 -25.41 -2.76
N LYS A 35 2.59 -26.08 -3.55
CA LYS A 35 4.00 -26.33 -3.19
C LYS A 35 4.89 -25.09 -3.25
N LYS A 36 4.50 -24.09 -4.05
CA LYS A 36 5.24 -22.83 -4.19
C LYS A 36 5.09 -22.02 -2.89
N LYS A 37 6.13 -21.31 -2.46
CA LYS A 37 6.04 -20.43 -1.27
C LYS A 37 4.97 -19.36 -1.48
N PHE A 38 4.20 -19.08 -0.43
CA PHE A 38 3.06 -18.16 -0.44
C PHE A 38 3.37 -16.80 -1.10
N VAL A 39 4.46 -16.15 -0.70
CA VAL A 39 4.88 -14.84 -1.24
C VAL A 39 5.06 -14.90 -2.77
N TRP A 40 5.67 -15.97 -3.29
CA TRP A 40 5.85 -16.13 -4.73
C TRP A 40 4.55 -16.46 -5.46
N SER A 41 3.58 -17.08 -4.78
CA SER A 41 2.23 -17.27 -5.33
C SER A 41 1.45 -15.96 -5.39
N VAL A 42 1.61 -15.10 -4.37
CA VAL A 42 1.00 -13.76 -4.32
C VAL A 42 1.52 -12.89 -5.46
N ILE A 43 2.85 -12.84 -5.64
CA ILE A 43 3.47 -12.07 -6.73
C ILE A 43 2.91 -12.52 -8.07
N ASP A 44 2.91 -13.82 -8.36
CA ASP A 44 2.38 -14.33 -9.63
C ASP A 44 0.90 -13.98 -9.82
N ALA A 45 0.06 -14.20 -8.80
CA ALA A 45 -1.38 -13.96 -8.89
C ALA A 45 -1.69 -12.50 -9.17
N VAL A 46 -1.03 -11.58 -8.44
CA VAL A 46 -1.17 -10.14 -8.62
C VAL A 46 -0.67 -9.72 -10.01
N SER A 47 0.53 -10.15 -10.40
CA SER A 47 1.10 -9.82 -11.71
C SER A 47 0.20 -10.29 -12.87
N TRP A 48 -0.34 -11.50 -12.78
CA TRP A 48 -1.26 -12.03 -13.78
C TRP A 48 -2.56 -11.23 -13.85
N LYS A 49 -3.19 -10.95 -12.71
CA LYS A 49 -4.46 -10.19 -12.67
C LYS A 49 -4.28 -8.78 -13.23
N CYS A 50 -3.22 -8.07 -12.81
CA CYS A 50 -2.92 -6.73 -13.30
C CYS A 50 -2.59 -6.72 -14.80
N THR A 51 -1.86 -7.72 -15.29
CA THR A 51 -1.54 -7.85 -16.71
C THR A 51 -2.80 -8.12 -17.55
N ASP A 52 -3.71 -8.98 -17.08
CA ASP A 52 -5.00 -9.25 -17.74
C ASP A 52 -5.88 -7.98 -17.80
N VAL A 53 -5.92 -7.20 -16.72
CA VAL A 53 -6.63 -5.91 -16.69
C VAL A 53 -6.02 -4.92 -17.69
N CYS A 54 -4.70 -4.78 -17.72
CA CYS A 54 -4.02 -3.94 -18.71
C CYS A 54 -4.32 -4.39 -20.14
N ALA A 55 -4.28 -5.70 -20.41
CA ALA A 55 -4.58 -6.26 -21.73
C ALA A 55 -6.03 -5.99 -22.16
N LYS A 56 -7.00 -6.15 -21.23
CA LYS A 56 -8.42 -5.82 -21.46
C LYS A 56 -8.62 -4.34 -21.72
N TYR A 57 -7.93 -3.48 -20.98
CA TYR A 57 -7.99 -2.04 -21.15
C TYR A 57 -7.46 -1.59 -22.52
N ILE A 58 -6.34 -2.16 -22.98
CA ILE A 58 -5.77 -1.89 -24.31
C ILE A 58 -6.75 -2.32 -25.41
N ASN A 59 -7.40 -3.48 -25.24
CA ASN A 59 -8.28 -4.08 -26.24
C ASN A 59 -9.75 -3.62 -26.16
N ASN A 60 -10.10 -2.72 -25.23
CA ASN A 60 -11.48 -2.29 -25.03
C ASN A 60 -12.00 -1.45 -26.22
N ARG A 61 -12.79 -2.10 -27.09
CA ARG A 61 -13.43 -1.49 -28.27
C ARG A 61 -14.50 -0.45 -27.93
N HIS A 62 -15.00 -0.42 -26.69
CA HIS A 62 -16.03 0.51 -26.21
C HIS A 62 -15.45 1.77 -25.55
N LYS A 63 -14.14 2.01 -25.66
CA LYS A 63 -13.47 3.22 -25.14
C LYS A 63 -14.20 4.53 -25.47
N ILE A 64 -14.81 4.62 -26.66
CA ILE A 64 -15.54 5.79 -27.12
C ILE A 64 -16.87 5.98 -26.36
N LEU A 65 -17.61 4.89 -26.11
CA LEU A 65 -18.89 4.93 -25.39
C LEU A 65 -18.71 5.20 -23.89
N ASN A 66 -17.71 4.58 -23.28
CA ASN A 66 -17.38 4.82 -21.86
C ASN A 66 -16.95 6.27 -21.63
N MET A 67 -16.26 6.89 -22.60
CA MET A 67 -15.89 8.31 -22.54
C MET A 67 -17.05 9.26 -22.84
N SER A 68 -17.97 8.91 -23.74
CA SER A 68 -19.17 9.74 -23.94
C SER A 68 -20.04 9.76 -22.69
N LEU A 69 -20.06 8.67 -21.92
CA LEU A 69 -20.76 8.62 -20.64
C LEU A 69 -20.04 9.46 -19.58
N ALA A 70 -18.72 9.33 -19.43
CA ALA A 70 -17.92 10.12 -18.50
C ALA A 70 -17.92 11.63 -18.79
N ASN A 71 -18.00 12.02 -20.06
CA ASN A 71 -18.08 13.43 -20.51
C ASN A 71 -19.52 13.94 -20.63
N SER A 72 -20.53 13.09 -20.43
CA SER A 72 -21.91 13.55 -20.33
C SER A 72 -22.13 14.05 -18.90
N ASN A 73 -22.86 15.15 -18.74
CA ASN A 73 -23.27 15.69 -17.43
C ASN A 73 -24.13 14.73 -16.59
N ILE A 74 -24.27 13.47 -17.00
CA ILE A 74 -25.08 12.42 -16.38
C ILE A 74 -24.32 11.73 -15.23
N SER A 75 -23.00 11.92 -15.09
CA SER A 75 -22.19 11.16 -14.12
C SER A 75 -21.38 11.99 -13.11
N LEU A 76 -21.72 13.25 -12.85
CA LEU A 76 -21.13 13.99 -11.73
C LEU A 76 -21.86 13.73 -10.40
N GLU A 77 -23.19 13.53 -10.42
CA GLU A 77 -23.97 13.27 -9.20
C GLU A 77 -23.67 11.91 -8.53
N ILE A 78 -23.05 10.96 -9.23
CA ILE A 78 -22.73 9.63 -8.68
C ILE A 78 -21.32 9.57 -8.05
N LEU A 79 -20.40 10.45 -8.48
CA LEU A 79 -19.01 10.45 -8.01
C LEU A 79 -18.75 11.32 -6.77
N GLU A 80 -19.64 12.28 -6.46
CA GLU A 80 -19.52 13.15 -5.27
C GLU A 80 -19.67 12.40 -3.93
N ASN A 81 -20.03 11.12 -3.95
CA ASN A 81 -20.15 10.27 -2.75
C ASN A 81 -18.87 9.48 -2.39
N ILE A 82 -17.74 9.72 -3.06
CA ILE A 82 -16.44 9.15 -2.65
C ILE A 82 -15.67 10.23 -1.88
N PRO A 83 -15.54 10.16 -0.54
CA PRO A 83 -14.80 11.15 0.21
C PRO A 83 -13.29 10.97 -0.03
N ALA A 84 -12.77 11.61 -1.07
CA ALA A 84 -11.35 11.56 -1.46
C ALA A 84 -10.44 12.46 -0.61
N GLU A 85 -11.00 13.40 0.15
CA GLU A 85 -10.25 14.42 0.88
C GLU A 85 -9.86 13.99 2.30
N THR A 86 -10.70 13.19 2.97
CA THR A 86 -10.49 12.80 4.37
C THR A 86 -9.28 11.88 4.57
N TYR A 87 -8.96 11.04 3.58
CA TYR A 87 -7.86 10.06 3.66
C TYR A 87 -6.47 10.72 3.56
N LYS A 88 -6.33 11.85 2.87
CA LYS A 88 -5.07 12.60 2.76
C LYS A 88 -4.78 13.39 4.03
N GLU A 89 -5.78 14.08 4.58
CA GLU A 89 -5.64 14.83 5.83
C GLU A 89 -5.30 13.91 7.00
N PHE A 90 -5.96 12.77 7.08
CA PHE A 90 -5.73 11.78 8.13
C PHE A 90 -4.29 11.22 8.12
N ASN A 91 -3.72 10.96 6.95
CA ASN A 91 -2.32 10.54 6.80
C ASN A 91 -1.32 11.62 7.22
N TYR A 92 -1.63 12.90 6.98
CA TYR A 92 -0.76 14.01 7.39
C TYR A 92 -0.68 14.12 8.92
N VAL A 93 -1.83 14.01 9.60
CA VAL A 93 -1.91 14.05 11.07
C VAL A 93 -1.14 12.90 11.71
N ILE A 94 -1.28 11.68 11.20
CA ILE A 94 -0.51 10.52 11.68
C ILE A 94 1.00 10.74 11.47
N PHE A 95 1.39 11.25 10.30
CA PHE A 95 2.80 11.52 10.00
C PHE A 95 3.40 12.55 10.98
N GLU A 96 2.67 13.62 11.28
CA GLU A 96 3.11 14.63 12.23
C GLU A 96 3.24 14.08 13.66
N MET A 97 2.30 13.24 14.10
CA MET A 97 2.37 12.56 15.40
C MET A 97 3.60 11.66 15.53
N VAL A 98 3.92 10.89 14.48
CA VAL A 98 5.11 10.03 14.43
C VAL A 98 6.38 10.87 14.48
N GLU A 99 6.45 11.98 13.76
CA GLU A 99 7.59 12.90 13.79
C GLU A 99 7.78 13.54 15.17
N ILE A 100 6.70 13.95 15.85
CA ILE A 100 6.74 14.48 17.22
C ILE A 100 7.24 13.43 18.20
N TYR A 101 6.78 12.18 18.08
CA TYR A 101 7.25 11.06 18.89
C TYR A 101 8.77 10.91 18.77
N PHE A 102 9.30 10.80 17.55
CA PHE A 102 10.73 10.62 17.36
C PHE A 102 11.57 11.83 17.77
N LYS A 103 11.05 13.06 17.63
CA LYS A 103 11.72 14.28 18.13
C LYS A 103 11.87 14.26 19.66
N LYS A 104 10.87 13.75 20.38
CA LYS A 104 10.87 13.68 21.85
C LYS A 104 11.47 12.39 22.41
N HIS A 105 11.77 11.42 21.54
CA HIS A 105 12.22 10.10 21.96
C HIS A 105 13.62 10.15 22.61
N LYS A 106 13.77 9.49 23.76
CA LYS A 106 15.03 9.49 24.54
C LYS A 106 16.19 8.86 23.77
N ASN A 107 15.90 7.85 22.95
CA ASN A 107 16.89 7.17 22.14
C ASN A 107 16.90 7.74 20.72
N LYS A 108 17.95 8.52 20.40
CA LYS A 108 18.14 9.14 19.07
C LYS A 108 18.36 8.13 17.94
N LEU A 109 18.72 6.88 18.26
CA LEU A 109 18.85 5.81 17.26
C LEU A 109 17.51 5.18 16.89
N ALA A 110 16.42 5.47 17.62
CA ALA A 110 15.12 4.83 17.37
C ALA A 110 14.59 5.14 15.97
N LYS A 111 14.57 6.41 15.56
CA LYS A 111 14.12 6.85 14.24
C LYS A 111 14.87 6.17 13.09
N PRO A 112 16.21 6.33 12.97
CA PRO A 112 16.94 5.77 11.82
C PRO A 112 16.98 4.23 11.81
N VAL A 113 16.90 3.57 12.97
CA VAL A 113 16.80 2.11 13.04
C VAL A 113 15.41 1.64 12.61
N PHE A 114 14.36 2.36 12.98
CA PHE A 114 12.99 2.05 12.62
C PHE A 114 12.71 2.30 11.12
N GLU A 115 13.23 3.39 10.55
CA GLU A 115 13.16 3.67 9.11
C GLU A 115 13.83 2.56 8.29
N MET A 116 15.07 2.19 8.62
CA MET A 116 15.76 1.08 7.94
C MET A 116 15.06 -0.28 8.14
N TYR A 117 14.33 -0.44 9.23
CA TYR A 117 13.50 -1.62 9.46
C TYR A 117 12.26 -1.63 8.55
N LEU A 118 11.59 -0.49 8.35
CA LEU A 118 10.46 -0.34 7.42
C LEU A 118 10.91 -0.55 5.96
N ASP A 119 12.10 -0.08 5.60
CA ASP A 119 12.71 -0.26 4.28
C ASP A 119 13.19 -1.69 4.00
N ASN A 120 12.92 -2.65 4.90
CA ASN A 120 13.34 -4.05 4.81
C ASN A 120 14.87 -4.24 4.67
N VAL A 121 15.67 -3.31 5.21
CA VAL A 121 17.13 -3.45 5.19
C VAL A 121 17.54 -4.68 6.03
N PRO A 122 18.44 -5.55 5.53
CA PRO A 122 18.89 -6.71 6.29
C PRO A 122 19.40 -6.35 7.68
N LYS A 123 18.87 -7.00 8.72
CA LYS A 123 19.20 -6.71 10.14
C LYS A 123 20.71 -6.65 10.42
N LYS A 124 21.48 -7.52 9.76
CA LYS A 124 22.96 -7.52 9.86
C LYS A 124 23.58 -6.18 9.45
N GLN A 125 23.06 -5.55 8.40
CA GLN A 125 23.54 -4.24 7.93
C GLN A 125 23.17 -3.12 8.91
N ILE A 126 22.00 -3.21 9.56
CA ILE A 126 21.58 -2.27 10.60
C ILE A 126 22.51 -2.37 11.82
N PHE A 127 22.85 -3.59 12.25
CA PHE A 127 23.76 -3.82 13.38
C PHE A 127 25.14 -3.19 13.13
N THR A 128 25.69 -3.41 11.93
CA THR A 128 27.00 -2.88 11.54
C THR A 128 26.97 -1.36 11.38
N LYS A 129 25.90 -0.80 10.81
CA LYS A 129 25.80 0.65 10.54
C LYS A 129 25.66 1.47 11.82
N PHE A 130 24.92 0.98 12.81
CA PHE A 130 24.69 1.71 14.07
C PHE A 130 25.49 1.17 15.25
N ASN A 131 26.35 0.17 15.03
CA ASN A 131 27.12 -0.52 16.07
C ASN A 131 26.24 -0.97 17.25
N ILE A 132 25.12 -1.63 16.96
CA ILE A 132 24.15 -2.10 17.96
C ILE A 132 24.08 -3.62 18.02
N SER A 133 23.93 -4.15 19.23
CA SER A 133 23.71 -5.59 19.43
C SER A 133 22.32 -6.01 18.98
N ARG A 134 22.15 -7.30 18.66
CA ARG A 134 20.85 -7.89 18.29
C ARG A 134 19.76 -7.62 19.34
N ASN A 135 20.12 -7.70 20.62
CA ASN A 135 19.19 -7.46 21.73
C ASN A 135 18.80 -5.98 21.81
N LYS A 136 19.75 -5.07 21.60
CA LYS A 136 19.48 -3.63 21.58
C LYS A 136 18.60 -3.23 20.39
N PHE A 137 18.85 -3.80 19.21
CA PHE A 137 17.98 -3.62 18.04
C PHE A 137 16.56 -4.12 18.32
N LYS A 138 16.42 -5.36 18.83
CA LYS A 138 15.11 -5.94 19.12
C LYS A 138 14.34 -5.07 20.12
N LYS A 139 15.01 -4.64 21.20
CA LYS A 139 14.41 -3.74 22.18
C LYS A 139 13.96 -2.42 21.56
N ILE A 140 14.81 -1.77 20.74
CA ILE A 140 14.45 -0.52 20.07
C ILE A 140 13.21 -0.69 19.20
N ILE A 141 13.14 -1.75 18.39
CA ILE A 141 12.01 -2.00 17.50
C ILE A 141 10.75 -2.34 18.28
N ASP A 142 10.83 -3.25 19.25
CA ASP A 142 9.69 -3.67 20.05
C ASP A 142 9.12 -2.48 20.86
N ASP A 143 9.99 -1.66 21.47
CA ASP A 143 9.59 -0.45 22.20
C ASP A 143 8.92 0.56 21.24
N THR A 144 9.55 0.84 20.08
CA THR A 144 9.03 1.79 19.08
C THR A 144 7.68 1.35 18.52
N ILE A 145 7.51 0.07 18.20
CA ILE A 145 6.23 -0.47 17.67
C ILE A 145 5.13 -0.36 18.72
N ASN A 146 5.40 -0.72 19.97
CA ASN A 146 4.41 -0.66 21.04
C ASN A 146 3.98 0.78 21.34
N ASP A 147 4.94 1.71 21.39
CA ASP A 147 4.67 3.13 21.60
C ASP A 147 3.81 3.70 20.46
N LEU A 148 4.22 3.49 19.21
CA LEU A 148 3.49 3.98 18.04
C LEU A 148 2.10 3.34 17.92
N ARG A 149 1.95 2.06 18.27
CA ARG A 149 0.64 1.40 18.33
C ARG A 149 -0.28 2.05 19.36
N THR A 150 0.27 2.51 20.48
CA THR A 150 -0.51 3.21 21.51
C THR A 150 -0.87 4.63 21.08
N ILE A 151 0.03 5.31 20.37
CA ILE A 151 -0.16 6.69 19.91
C ILE A 151 -1.14 6.77 18.73
N ILE A 152 -0.99 5.87 17.76
CA ILE A 152 -1.73 5.89 16.49
C ILE A 152 -2.97 4.99 16.55
N GLY A 153 -2.97 3.94 17.37
CA GLY A 153 -4.06 2.97 17.49
C GLY A 153 -5.45 3.60 17.64
N PRO A 154 -5.67 4.59 18.52
CA PRO A 154 -6.96 5.25 18.68
C PRO A 154 -7.50 5.97 17.44
N PHE A 155 -6.67 6.19 16.43
CA PHE A 155 -7.04 6.83 15.18
C PHE A 155 -7.30 5.80 14.06
N LEU A 156 -6.78 4.59 14.18
CA LEU A 156 -6.88 3.54 13.14
C LEU A 156 -8.11 2.63 13.27
N ASP A 157 -8.87 2.76 14.37
CA ASP A 157 -10.14 2.06 14.63
C ASP A 157 -11.35 2.88 14.16
#